data_AF-A0AAU2I2D0-F1
#
_entry.id   AF-A0AAU2I2D0-F1
#
_cell.length_a   1.000
_cell.length_b   1.000
_cell.length_c   1.000
_cell.angle_alpha   90.00
_cell.angle_beta   90.00
_cell.angle_gamma   90.00
#
_symmetry.space_group_name_H-M   'P 1'
#
loop_
_entity.id
_entity.type
_entity.pdbx_description
1 polymer ?
#
loop_
_entity_poly.entity_id
_entity_poly.type
_entity_poly.pdbx_seq_one_letter_code
_entity_poly.pdbx_strand_id
1 'polypeptide(L)'
;MNRPLSSAERSAEQRQNWLKEEARKARESRGEAGQMEFWLRLARSRMAKDVKANQPGVYAGFALVCRLFITALDQRVEGNERIWNDLLQYAEQVVAKHPPRN
;
A
#
# COMPACT_ATOMS: atom_id res chain seq x y z
N MET A 1 27.77 3.16 18.25
CA MET A 1 28.32 3.35 16.89
C MET A 1 27.33 2.77 15.90
N ASN A 2 26.76 3.58 15.01
CA ASN A 2 25.92 3.06 13.92
C ASN A 2 26.82 2.49 12.83
N ARG A 3 26.69 1.18 12.54
CA ARG A 3 27.41 0.61 11.40
C ARG A 3 26.91 1.29 10.12
N PRO A 4 27.79 1.56 9.15
CA PRO A 4 27.35 2.02 7.84
C PRO A 4 26.38 1.00 7.24
N LEU A 5 25.33 1.51 6.62
CA LEU A 5 24.33 0.70 5.93
C LEU A 5 25.01 -0.12 4.83
N SER A 6 24.65 -1.40 4.76
CA SER A 6 25.04 -2.26 3.64
C SER A 6 24.46 -1.72 2.34
N SER A 7 25.01 -2.17 1.20
CA SER A 7 24.50 -1.79 -0.13
C SER A 7 23.00 -2.09 -0.29
N ALA A 8 22.55 -3.26 0.21
CA ALA A 8 21.15 -3.65 0.17
C ALA A 8 20.24 -2.74 1.02
N GLU A 9 20.70 -2.35 2.21
CA GLU A 9 19.97 -1.44 3.09
C GLU A 9 19.86 -0.03 2.48
N ARG A 10 20.94 0.49 1.88
CA ARG A 10 20.91 1.77 1.15
C ARG A 10 19.96 1.73 -0.04
N SER A 11 19.97 0.65 -0.82
CA SER A 11 19.06 0.52 -1.97
C SER A 11 17.59 0.46 -1.52
N ALA A 12 17.30 -0.25 -0.43
CA ALA A 12 15.94 -0.32 0.13
C ALA A 12 15.47 1.06 0.64
N GLU A 13 16.34 1.79 1.33
CA GLU A 13 16.05 3.14 1.83
C GLU A 13 15.81 4.14 0.70
N GLN A 14 16.67 4.18 -0.31
CA GLN A 14 16.50 5.04 -1.48
C GLN A 14 15.17 4.80 -2.20
N ARG A 15 14.77 3.53 -2.35
CA ARG A 15 13.48 3.17 -2.95
C ARG A 15 12.30 3.58 -2.08
N GLN A 16 12.40 3.40 -0.77
CA GLN A 16 11.36 3.84 0.14
C GLN A 16 11.18 5.37 0.08
N ASN A 17 12.28 6.11 -0.01
CA ASN A 17 12.24 7.57 -0.18
C ASN A 17 11.63 7.95 -1.53
N TRP A 18 12.00 7.25 -2.61
CA TRP A 18 11.39 7.45 -3.93
C TRP A 18 9.87 7.20 -3.89
N LEU A 19 9.41 6.10 -3.27
CA LEU A 19 7.98 5.80 -3.16
C LEU A 19 7.21 6.88 -2.40
N LYS A 20 7.75 7.37 -1.28
CA LYS A 20 7.16 8.47 -0.51
C LYS A 20 7.07 9.74 -1.34
N GLU A 21 8.13 10.06 -2.07
CA GLU A 21 8.24 11.26 -2.87
C GLU A 21 7.29 11.25 -4.08
N GLU A 22 7.19 10.12 -4.80
CA GLU A 22 6.25 10.01 -5.92
C GLU A 22 4.79 10.03 -5.45
N ALA A 23 4.48 9.39 -4.32
CA ALA A 23 3.17 9.49 -3.70
C ALA A 23 2.86 10.93 -3.29
N ARG A 24 3.83 11.66 -2.72
CA ARG A 24 3.70 13.08 -2.36
C ARG A 24 3.44 13.95 -3.59
N LYS A 25 4.25 13.83 -4.64
CA LYS A 25 4.06 14.57 -5.90
C LYS A 25 2.69 14.30 -6.53
N ALA A 26 2.27 13.03 -6.54
CA ALA A 26 0.95 12.66 -7.07
C ALA A 26 -0.18 13.30 -6.26
N ARG A 27 -0.04 13.39 -4.94
CA ARG A 27 -0.97 14.09 -4.04
C ARG A 27 -0.99 15.60 -4.30
N GLU A 28 0.18 16.21 -4.45
CA GLU A 28 0.30 17.65 -4.72
C GLU A 28 -0.32 18.04 -6.06
N SER A 29 -0.19 17.18 -7.07
CA SER A 29 -0.73 17.45 -8.39
C SER A 29 -2.23 17.18 -8.52
N ARG A 30 -2.76 16.15 -7.84
CA ARG A 30 -4.13 15.62 -8.09
C ARG A 30 -4.92 15.29 -6.82
N GLY A 31 -4.49 15.79 -5.67
CA GLY A 31 -5.11 15.53 -4.36
C GLY A 31 -5.00 14.07 -3.90
N GLU A 32 -5.81 13.69 -2.92
CA GLU A 32 -5.87 12.32 -2.36
C GLU A 32 -6.09 11.26 -3.46
N ALA A 33 -6.92 11.58 -4.46
CA ALA A 33 -7.15 10.72 -5.62
C ALA A 33 -5.85 10.44 -6.39
N GLY A 34 -5.01 11.46 -6.55
CA GLY A 34 -3.69 11.32 -7.15
C GLY A 34 -2.79 10.33 -6.43
N GLN A 35 -2.76 10.40 -5.10
CA GLN A 35 -1.98 9.49 -4.26
C GLN A 35 -2.52 8.07 -4.31
N MET A 36 -3.85 7.91 -4.23
CA MET A 36 -4.52 6.61 -4.35
C MET A 36 -4.19 5.95 -5.70
N GLU A 37 -4.30 6.68 -6.81
CA GLU A 37 -3.99 6.16 -8.15
C GLU A 37 -2.54 5.73 -8.32
N PHE A 38 -1.61 6.46 -7.70
CA PHE A 38 -0.19 6.07 -7.69
C PHE A 38 -0.03 4.67 -7.06
N TRP A 39 -0.60 4.47 -5.87
CA TRP A 39 -0.53 3.18 -5.18
C TRP A 39 -1.24 2.06 -5.94
N LEU A 40 -2.40 2.33 -6.54
CA LEU A 40 -3.11 1.35 -7.36
C LEU A 40 -2.30 0.92 -8.59
N ARG A 41 -1.67 1.85 -9.30
CA ARG A 41 -0.80 1.54 -10.45
C ARG A 41 0.41 0.71 -10.04
N LEU A 42 1.02 1.04 -8.91
CA LEU A 42 2.15 0.28 -8.37
C LEU A 42 1.72 -1.14 -7.97
N ALA A 43 0.60 -1.28 -7.25
CA ALA A 43 0.05 -2.58 -6.86
C ALA A 43 -0.25 -3.46 -8.09
N ARG A 44 -0.94 -2.91 -9.10
CA ARG A 44 -1.21 -3.62 -10.35
C ARG A 44 0.06 -4.11 -11.04
N SER A 45 1.09 -3.25 -11.09
CA SER A 45 2.38 -3.59 -11.71
C SER A 45 3.10 -4.71 -10.96
N ARG A 46 3.01 -4.74 -9.62
CA ARG A 46 3.59 -5.80 -8.78
C ARG A 46 2.83 -7.11 -8.92
N MET A 47 1.50 -7.07 -8.84
CA MET A 47 0.67 -8.25 -9.04
C MET A 47 0.93 -8.91 -10.40
N ALA A 48 1.13 -8.12 -11.45
CA ALA A 48 1.47 -8.65 -12.77
C ALA A 48 2.83 -9.38 -12.79
N LYS A 49 3.81 -8.95 -11.99
CA LYS A 49 5.10 -9.65 -11.86
C LYS A 49 4.94 -10.96 -11.10
N ASP A 50 4.20 -10.95 -9.99
CA ASP A 50 4.00 -12.14 -9.16
C ASP A 50 3.20 -13.22 -9.91
N VAL A 51 2.20 -12.81 -10.69
CA VAL A 51 1.44 -13.70 -11.57
C VAL A 51 2.33 -14.30 -12.65
N LYS A 52 3.22 -13.51 -13.27
CA LYS A 52 4.23 -14.04 -14.22
C LYS A 52 5.20 -15.01 -13.57
N ALA A 53 5.47 -14.86 -12.27
CA ALA A 53 6.29 -15.76 -11.48
C ALA A 53 5.51 -16.98 -10.92
N ASN A 54 4.27 -17.21 -11.38
CA ASN A 54 3.38 -18.28 -10.92
C ASN A 54 3.13 -18.29 -9.40
N GLN A 55 3.12 -17.12 -8.76
CA GLN A 55 2.72 -17.01 -7.35
C GLN A 55 1.19 -17.13 -7.26
N PRO A 56 0.65 -18.16 -6.59
CA PRO A 56 -0.78 -18.37 -6.50
C PRO A 56 -1.44 -17.36 -5.56
N GLY A 57 -2.75 -17.14 -5.72
CA GLY A 57 -3.57 -16.40 -4.76
C GLY A 57 -3.50 -14.87 -4.83
N VAL A 58 -2.65 -14.28 -5.67
CA VAL A 58 -2.51 -12.81 -5.80
C VAL A 58 -3.83 -12.12 -6.14
N TYR A 59 -4.56 -12.60 -7.16
CA TYR A 59 -5.85 -12.02 -7.54
C TYR A 59 -6.95 -12.26 -6.51
N ALA A 60 -6.98 -13.45 -5.90
CA ALA A 60 -7.96 -13.77 -4.87
C ALA A 60 -7.76 -12.89 -3.62
N GLY A 61 -6.50 -12.69 -3.20
CA GLY A 61 -6.15 -11.81 -2.10
C GLY A 61 -6.51 -10.35 -2.38
N PHE A 62 -6.17 -9.83 -3.56
CA PHE A 62 -6.55 -8.47 -3.95
C PHE A 62 -8.07 -8.28 -3.97
N ALA A 63 -8.82 -9.24 -4.55
CA ALA A 63 -10.27 -9.19 -4.58
C ALA A 63 -10.88 -9.18 -3.16
N LEU A 64 -10.33 -9.96 -2.23
CA LEU A 64 -10.76 -9.95 -0.83
C LEU A 64 -10.53 -8.59 -0.16
N VAL A 65 -9.37 -7.96 -0.38
CA VAL A 65 -9.06 -6.63 0.16
C VAL A 65 -10.03 -5.58 -0.39
N CYS A 66 -10.35 -5.62 -1.70
CA CYS A 66 -11.35 -4.72 -2.28
C CYS A 66 -12.73 -4.90 -1.65
N ARG A 67 -13.18 -6.15 -1.45
CA ARG A 67 -14.46 -6.43 -0.79
C ARG A 67 -14.47 -5.91 0.65
N LEU A 68 -13.40 -6.16 1.42
CA LEU A 68 -13.27 -5.65 2.79
C LEU A 68 -13.38 -4.13 2.85
N PHE A 69 -12.70 -3.42 1.94
CA PHE A 69 -12.78 -1.97 1.87
C PHE A 69 -14.18 -1.46 1.55
N ILE A 70 -14.89 -2.09 0.60
CA ILE A 70 -16.28 -1.76 0.27
C ILE A 70 -17.18 -2.00 1.48
N THR A 71 -17.07 -3.16 2.15
CA THR A 71 -17.85 -3.45 3.36
C THR A 71 -17.61 -2.42 4.46
N ALA A 72 -16.36 -2.00 4.67
CA ALA A 72 -16.04 -0.97 5.66
C ALA A 72 -16.64 0.41 5.30
N LEU A 73 -16.69 0.75 4.01
CA LEU A 73 -17.38 1.96 3.54
C LEU A 73 -18.88 1.90 3.77
N ASP A 74 -19.53 0.79 3.42
CA ASP A 74 -20.97 0.61 3.59
C ASP A 74 -21.36 0.74 5.06
N GLN A 75 -20.62 0.06 5.96
CA GLN A 75 -20.84 0.16 7.41
C GLN A 75 -20.64 1.58 7.96
N ARG A 76 -19.66 2.31 7.43
CA ARG A 76 -19.45 3.72 7.80
C ARG A 76 -20.63 4.59 7.39
N VAL A 77 -21.19 4.38 6.20
CA VAL A 77 -22.38 5.11 5.72
C VAL A 77 -23.61 4.81 6.58
N GLU A 78 -23.72 3.58 7.09
CA GLU A 78 -24.75 3.15 8.04
C GLU A 78 -24.53 3.68 9.48
N GLY A 79 -23.46 4.44 9.73
CA GLY A 79 -23.12 5.00 11.04
C GLY A 79 -22.32 4.07 11.95
N ASN A 80 -21.94 2.88 11.48
CA ASN A 80 -21.05 1.96 12.18
C ASN A 80 -19.59 2.17 11.74
N GLU A 81 -18.92 3.15 12.35
CA GLU A 81 -17.54 3.51 11.99
C GLU A 81 -16.48 2.53 12.50
N ARG A 82 -16.84 1.55 13.34
CA ARG A 82 -15.87 0.67 14.01
C ARG A 82 -15.02 -0.11 13.01
N ILE A 83 -15.66 -0.75 12.03
CA ILE A 83 -14.96 -1.57 11.02
C ILE A 83 -14.03 -0.70 10.17
N TRP A 84 -14.46 0.52 9.84
CA TRP A 84 -13.64 1.49 9.12
C TRP A 84 -12.38 1.88 9.91
N ASN A 85 -12.56 2.22 11.18
CA ASN A 85 -11.45 2.64 12.04
C ASN A 85 -10.47 1.48 12.30
N ASP A 86 -10.98 0.29 12.60
CA ASP A 86 -10.16 -0.91 12.81
C ASP A 86 -9.34 -1.26 11.55
N LEU A 87 -9.96 -1.17 10.36
CA LEU A 87 -9.30 -1.40 9.09
C LEU A 87 -8.14 -0.42 8.85
N LEU A 88 -8.39 0.89 9.03
CA LEU A 88 -7.38 1.92 8.82
C LEU A 88 -6.24 1.81 9.84
N GLN A 89 -6.56 1.59 11.11
CA GLN A 89 -5.57 1.40 12.17
C GLN A 89 -4.68 0.19 11.88
N TYR A 90 -5.27 -0.94 11.49
CA TYR A 90 -4.52 -2.13 11.13
C TYR A 90 -3.62 -1.89 9.90
N ALA A 91 -4.16 -1.25 8.86
CA ALA A 91 -3.40 -0.92 7.65
C ALA A 91 -2.20 -0.02 7.97
N GLU A 92 -2.39 1.02 8.78
CA GLU A 92 -1.32 1.93 9.21
C GLU A 92 -0.22 1.17 9.97
N GLN A 93 -0.59 0.35 10.94
CA GLN A 93 0.36 -0.45 11.72
C GLN A 93 1.18 -1.40 10.83
N VAL A 94 0.52 -2.13 9.93
CA VAL A 94 1.18 -3.08 9.03
C VAL A 94 2.13 -2.35 8.08
N VAL A 95 1.71 -1.24 7.47
CA VAL A 95 2.54 -0.46 6.54
C VAL A 95 3.71 0.20 7.26
N ALA A 96 3.52 0.68 8.49
CA ALA A 96 4.60 1.25 9.30
C ALA A 96 5.66 0.20 9.65
N LYS A 97 5.25 -1.01 10.03
CA LYS A 97 6.14 -2.12 10.39
C LYS A 97 6.80 -2.79 9.18
N HIS A 98 6.06 -2.90 8.08
CA HIS A 98 6.45 -3.61 6.87
C HIS A 98 6.21 -2.72 5.63
N PRO A 99 7.00 -1.64 5.47
CA PRO A 99 6.81 -0.72 4.37
C PRO A 99 6.96 -1.45 3.03
N PRO A 100 6.21 -1.06 1.98
CA PRO A 100 6.25 -1.75 0.69
C PRO A 100 7.68 -1.81 0.14
N ARG A 101 8.21 -3.03 0.01
CA ARG A 101 9.53 -3.32 -0.55
C ARG A 101 9.35 -3.92 -1.96
N ASN A 102 10.31 -3.60 -2.84
CA ASN A 102 10.44 -4.10 -4.21
C ASN A 102 9.33 -3.62 -5.17
#